data_AF-A0A0I9SSG6-F1
#
_entry.id   AF-A0A0I9SSG6-F1
#
_cell.length_a   1.000
_cell.length_b   1.000
_cell.length_c   1.000
_cell.angle_alpha   90.00
_cell.angle_beta   90.00
_cell.angle_gamma   90.00
#
_symmetry.space_group_name_H-M   'P 1'
#
loop_
_entity.id
_entity.type
_entity.pdbx_description
1 polymer ?
#
loop_
_entity_poly.entity_id
_entity_poly.type
_entity_poly.pdbx_seq_one_letter_code
_entity_poly.pdbx_strand_id
1 'polypeptide(L)'
;LQERMDYYAAAVMTHRERNQCAVHLALDLQGWKPPVDLVARLHCRARTHRDISGINQVEWATKSSVYGRGETSMFGSAGGVQLCIYNKTEQARATDKLDYWESVWRRRDSFDAKDPENYNPAQDVWRVELRYHHSIIQQFASGSVDVKTGQAIDTDSFAAFSAHLDGLWRYGLSQFKLLARPGYFDPIWTLMRDDARVDLPVDSLVDETEYKRYYKTSRGFSGKNVELFLGNFVSLLARERVGAKKAFETLKQWDCWPVIRDHYAAKDMSERDLYKHIKDLLQERHVRWGRAI
;
A
#
# COMPACT_ATOMS: atom_id res chain seq x y z
N LEU A 1 -1.10 21.69 -8.04
CA LEU A 1 -2.06 20.62 -8.43
C LEU A 1 -3.13 20.42 -7.36
N GLN A 2 -2.75 20.17 -6.10
CA GLN A 2 -3.68 20.00 -4.97
C GLN A 2 -4.73 21.13 -4.88
N GLU A 3 -4.30 22.40 -4.90
CA GLU A 3 -5.20 23.56 -4.87
C GLU A 3 -6.24 23.55 -6.02
N ARG A 4 -5.84 23.12 -7.22
CA ARG A 4 -6.75 23.01 -8.36
C ARG A 4 -7.78 21.90 -8.13
N MET A 5 -7.37 20.76 -7.56
CA MET A 5 -8.29 19.67 -7.23
C MET A 5 -9.26 20.08 -6.14
N ASP A 6 -8.79 20.79 -5.10
CA ASP A 6 -9.61 21.32 -4.02
C ASP A 6 -10.63 22.33 -4.55
N TYR A 7 -10.23 23.19 -5.50
CA TYR A 7 -11.12 24.13 -6.19
C TYR A 7 -12.24 23.43 -6.96
N TYR A 8 -11.93 22.40 -7.74
CA TYR A 8 -12.96 21.66 -8.49
C TYR A 8 -13.86 20.85 -7.58
N ALA A 9 -13.31 20.16 -6.57
CA ALA A 9 -14.11 19.52 -5.53
C ALA A 9 -15.02 20.56 -4.87
N ALA A 10 -14.58 21.83 -4.82
CA ALA A 10 -15.37 22.92 -4.31
C ALA A 10 -16.64 23.29 -5.02
N ALA A 11 -16.64 23.13 -6.33
CA ALA A 11 -17.81 23.39 -7.13
C ALA A 11 -18.84 22.24 -7.09
N VAL A 12 -18.42 21.02 -6.76
CA VAL A 12 -19.22 19.80 -7.04
C VAL A 12 -19.64 19.02 -5.79
N MET A 13 -18.93 19.17 -4.66
CA MET A 13 -19.17 18.35 -3.46
C MET A 13 -19.58 19.19 -2.25
N THR A 14 -20.63 18.75 -1.55
CA THR A 14 -21.14 19.32 -0.28
C THR A 14 -20.36 18.86 0.95
N HIS A 15 -19.81 17.64 0.93
CA HIS A 15 -18.94 17.11 1.98
C HIS A 15 -17.62 16.62 1.37
N ARG A 16 -16.49 17.08 1.89
CA ARG A 16 -15.16 16.80 1.34
C ARG A 16 -14.21 16.46 2.46
N GLU A 17 -13.58 15.31 2.33
CA GLU A 17 -12.49 14.89 3.20
C GLU A 17 -11.32 14.53 2.31
N ARG A 18 -10.14 15.02 2.67
CA ARG A 18 -8.90 14.64 1.99
C ARG A 18 -8.57 13.20 2.36
N ASN A 19 -8.07 12.46 1.38
CA ASN A 19 -7.54 11.13 1.58
C ASN A 19 -6.08 11.13 1.14
N GLN A 20 -5.30 10.23 1.72
CA GLN A 20 -3.89 10.09 1.39
C GLN A 20 -3.68 9.71 -0.08
N CYS A 21 -2.50 10.07 -0.58
CA CYS A 21 -2.01 9.58 -1.86
C CYS A 21 -1.30 8.23 -1.71
N ALA A 22 -1.29 7.45 -2.79
CA ALA A 22 -0.32 6.38 -2.94
C ALA A 22 1.04 6.97 -3.32
N VAL A 23 2.13 6.42 -2.79
CA VAL A 23 3.49 6.92 -3.02
C VAL A 23 4.36 5.82 -3.57
N HIS A 24 5.00 6.06 -4.71
CA HIS A 24 5.95 5.14 -5.31
C HIS A 24 7.32 5.83 -5.35
N LEU A 25 8.32 5.22 -4.73
CA LEU A 25 9.69 5.70 -4.68
C LEU A 25 10.55 4.78 -5.54
N ALA A 26 11.38 5.35 -6.41
CA ALA A 26 12.20 4.59 -7.34
C ALA A 26 13.65 5.06 -7.27
N LEU A 27 14.57 4.11 -7.20
CA LEU A 27 16.00 4.31 -7.36
C LEU A 27 16.48 3.57 -8.59
N ASP A 28 17.12 4.29 -9.51
CA ASP A 28 17.74 3.75 -10.71
C ASP A 28 19.23 3.56 -10.47
N LEU A 29 19.74 2.38 -10.82
CA LEU A 29 21.12 1.97 -10.58
C LEU A 29 21.72 1.47 -11.89
N GLN A 30 22.81 2.10 -12.30
CA GLN A 30 23.65 1.61 -13.39
C GLN A 30 24.86 0.86 -12.81
N GLY A 31 25.29 -0.21 -13.49
CA GLY A 31 26.42 -1.04 -13.04
C GLY A 31 26.09 -2.07 -11.95
N TRP A 32 24.92 -1.98 -11.33
CA TRP A 32 24.40 -3.01 -10.42
C TRP A 32 23.39 -3.92 -11.12
N LYS A 33 23.46 -5.21 -10.81
CA LYS A 33 22.47 -6.23 -11.21
C LYS A 33 22.01 -6.99 -9.97
N PRO A 34 20.73 -7.37 -9.86
CA PRO A 34 20.28 -8.19 -8.75
C PRO A 34 21.03 -9.53 -8.77
N PRO A 35 21.42 -10.05 -7.59
CA PRO A 35 22.09 -11.33 -7.52
C PRO A 35 21.12 -12.46 -7.92
N VAL A 36 21.65 -13.54 -8.50
CA VAL A 36 20.85 -14.69 -8.99
C VAL A 36 20.04 -15.38 -7.89
N ASP A 37 20.46 -15.21 -6.63
CA ASP A 37 19.81 -15.72 -5.43
C ASP A 37 19.06 -14.63 -4.65
N LEU A 38 18.72 -13.50 -5.31
CA LEU A 38 17.97 -12.37 -4.74
C LEU A 38 16.74 -12.86 -3.96
N VAL A 39 15.92 -13.72 -4.56
CA VAL A 39 14.68 -14.24 -3.95
C VAL A 39 14.97 -15.02 -2.67
N ALA A 40 16.04 -15.81 -2.65
CA ALA A 40 16.41 -16.62 -1.49
C ALA A 40 16.99 -15.75 -0.35
N ARG A 41 17.66 -14.66 -0.70
CA ARG A 41 18.33 -13.75 0.25
C ARG A 41 17.47 -12.59 0.72
N LEU A 42 16.31 -12.36 0.08
CA LEU A 42 15.41 -11.28 0.48
C LEU A 42 14.41 -11.77 1.53
N HIS A 43 14.58 -11.29 2.76
CA HIS A 43 13.69 -11.58 3.87
C HIS A 43 12.65 -10.47 4.04
N CYS A 44 11.37 -10.82 4.01
CA CYS A 44 10.30 -9.87 4.31
C CYS A 44 9.14 -10.56 5.07
N ARG A 45 8.29 -9.76 5.72
CA ARG A 45 7.10 -10.29 6.44
C ARG A 45 5.97 -10.68 5.48
N ALA A 46 5.99 -10.20 4.25
CA ALA A 46 4.96 -10.51 3.28
C ALA A 46 5.08 -11.97 2.81
N ARG A 47 3.96 -12.69 2.85
CA ARG A 47 3.91 -14.10 2.42
C ARG A 47 3.81 -14.28 0.90
N THR A 48 3.47 -13.22 0.17
CA THR A 48 3.28 -13.27 -1.29
C THR A 48 4.53 -12.79 -2.03
N HIS A 49 5.10 -13.70 -2.82
CA HIS A 49 6.17 -13.44 -3.78
C HIS A 49 5.65 -13.74 -5.17
N ARG A 50 5.95 -12.87 -6.15
CA ARG A 50 5.70 -13.13 -7.56
C ARG A 50 6.99 -12.88 -8.33
N ASP A 51 7.48 -13.94 -8.95
CA ASP A 51 8.52 -13.87 -9.96
C ASP A 51 7.82 -13.92 -11.32
N ILE A 52 8.01 -12.87 -12.11
CA ILE A 52 7.53 -12.85 -13.50
C ILE A 52 8.77 -13.06 -14.38
N SER A 53 9.16 -14.32 -14.53
CA SER A 53 9.92 -14.79 -15.69
C SER A 53 8.93 -15.06 -16.82
N GLY A 54 9.37 -15.05 -18.09
CA GLY A 54 8.51 -15.17 -19.28
C GLY A 54 7.67 -16.45 -19.44
N ILE A 55 7.38 -17.20 -18.37
CA ILE A 55 6.50 -18.36 -18.35
C ILE A 55 5.31 -18.07 -17.40
N ASN A 56 4.10 -18.21 -17.93
CA ASN A 56 2.78 -17.91 -17.34
C ASN A 56 2.39 -18.74 -16.07
N GLN A 57 3.19 -18.71 -14.99
CA GLN A 57 2.91 -19.35 -13.66
C GLN A 57 3.11 -20.90 -13.68
N VAL A 58 3.69 -21.63 -12.71
CA VAL A 58 3.35 -21.86 -11.28
C VAL A 58 4.47 -22.66 -10.54
N GLU A 59 4.74 -22.22 -9.29
CA GLU A 59 5.02 -22.86 -7.98
C GLU A 59 6.16 -23.85 -7.59
N TRP A 60 6.49 -23.67 -6.30
CA TRP A 60 7.00 -24.54 -5.23
C TRP A 60 8.43 -25.07 -5.27
N ALA A 61 9.18 -24.55 -4.27
CA ALA A 61 10.31 -25.16 -3.59
C ALA A 61 11.35 -25.88 -4.46
N THR A 62 12.55 -25.31 -4.42
CA THR A 62 13.84 -25.92 -4.75
C THR A 62 14.29 -25.67 -6.19
N LYS A 63 15.36 -24.87 -6.29
CA LYS A 63 16.16 -24.48 -7.48
C LYS A 63 15.54 -23.40 -8.35
N SER A 64 16.04 -22.18 -8.12
CA SER A 64 16.01 -21.02 -9.03
C SER A 64 16.36 -21.46 -10.46
N SER A 65 15.42 -21.34 -11.38
CA SER A 65 15.60 -21.49 -12.82
C SER A 65 15.53 -20.09 -13.45
N VAL A 66 16.70 -19.53 -13.72
CA VAL A 66 16.93 -18.30 -14.50
C VAL A 66 16.75 -18.66 -15.97
N TYR A 67 15.81 -18.03 -16.69
CA TYR A 67 15.90 -17.78 -18.14
C TYR A 67 14.71 -16.95 -18.66
N GLY A 68 14.98 -15.75 -19.18
CA GLY A 68 14.20 -15.14 -20.27
C GLY A 68 13.54 -13.79 -19.98
N ARG A 69 14.20 -12.71 -20.44
CA ARG A 69 13.74 -11.32 -20.73
C ARG A 69 12.77 -10.67 -19.72
N GLY A 70 13.30 -9.71 -18.97
CA GLY A 70 12.52 -8.79 -18.16
C GLY A 70 12.20 -9.31 -16.75
N GLU A 71 13.16 -9.97 -16.10
CA GLU A 71 13.01 -10.47 -14.74
C GLU A 71 12.56 -9.34 -13.81
N THR A 72 11.31 -9.43 -13.39
CA THR A 72 10.69 -8.51 -12.44
C THR A 72 10.42 -9.27 -11.17
N SER A 73 11.22 -9.03 -10.14
CA SER A 73 11.01 -9.62 -8.82
C SER A 73 10.09 -8.71 -8.01
N MET A 74 8.93 -9.24 -7.58
CA MET A 74 7.97 -8.51 -6.76
C MET A 74 7.74 -9.18 -5.41
N PHE A 75 7.85 -8.38 -4.35
CA PHE A 75 7.67 -8.82 -2.97
C PHE A 75 6.63 -7.94 -2.29
N GLY A 76 5.71 -8.53 -1.53
CA GLY A 76 4.63 -7.76 -0.91
C GLY A 76 3.34 -7.73 -1.72
N SER A 77 2.44 -6.82 -1.34
CA SER A 77 1.10 -6.72 -1.95
C SER A 77 0.78 -5.29 -2.36
N ALA A 78 0.05 -5.13 -3.47
CA ALA A 78 -0.34 -3.83 -4.00
C ALA A 78 -1.25 -3.03 -3.04
N GLY A 79 -2.03 -3.70 -2.19
CA GLY A 79 -2.84 -3.06 -1.14
C GLY A 79 -2.08 -2.71 0.14
N GLY A 80 -0.77 -2.97 0.17
CA GLY A 80 0.11 -2.75 1.31
C GLY A 80 1.38 -2.02 0.91
N VAL A 81 2.53 -2.63 1.24
CA VAL A 81 3.84 -2.20 0.73
C VAL A 81 4.32 -3.27 -0.23
N GLN A 82 4.78 -2.84 -1.41
CA GLN A 82 5.34 -3.72 -2.42
C GLN A 82 6.72 -3.22 -2.84
N LEU A 83 7.68 -4.13 -2.92
CA LEU A 83 8.99 -3.91 -3.51
C LEU A 83 9.00 -4.55 -4.91
N CYS A 84 9.48 -3.81 -5.91
CA CYS A 84 9.70 -4.29 -7.25
C CYS A 84 11.17 -4.05 -7.65
N ILE A 85 11.84 -5.07 -8.17
CA ILE A 85 13.19 -4.96 -8.75
C ILE A 85 13.12 -5.47 -10.18
N TYR A 86 13.54 -4.64 -11.15
CA TYR A 86 13.46 -4.99 -12.57
C TYR A 86 14.48 -4.24 -13.43
N ASN A 87 14.78 -4.80 -14.60
CA ASN A 87 15.61 -4.14 -15.61
C ASN A 87 14.79 -3.01 -16.26
N LYS A 88 15.15 -1.77 -15.94
CA LYS A 88 14.43 -0.58 -16.38
C LYS A 88 14.75 -0.24 -17.83
N THR A 89 15.96 -0.51 -18.31
CA THR A 89 16.34 -0.35 -19.71
C THR A 89 15.48 -1.23 -20.62
N GLU A 90 15.36 -2.52 -20.32
CA GLU A 90 14.53 -3.46 -21.08
C GLU A 90 13.04 -3.06 -21.02
N GLN A 91 12.54 -2.67 -19.85
CA GLN A 91 11.16 -2.20 -19.70
C GLN A 91 10.90 -0.91 -20.50
N ALA A 92 11.85 0.04 -20.53
CA ALA A 92 11.75 1.28 -21.28
C ALA A 92 11.78 1.03 -22.80
N ARG A 93 12.64 0.12 -23.27
CA ARG A 93 12.65 -0.34 -24.67
C ARG A 93 11.32 -0.98 -25.06
N ALA A 94 10.80 -1.88 -24.23
CA ALA A 94 9.52 -2.56 -24.50
C ALA A 94 8.30 -1.62 -24.50
N THR A 95 8.40 -0.46 -23.82
CA THR A 95 7.33 0.54 -23.76
C THR A 95 7.58 1.76 -24.63
N ASP A 96 8.58 1.71 -25.51
CA ASP A 96 8.97 2.78 -26.45
C ASP A 96 9.19 4.13 -25.76
N LYS A 97 9.88 4.09 -24.60
CA LYS A 97 10.17 5.26 -23.76
C LYS A 97 11.64 5.39 -23.40
N LEU A 98 12.52 4.70 -24.12
CA LEU A 98 13.94 4.69 -23.79
C LEU A 98 14.53 6.10 -23.84
N ASP A 99 14.30 6.85 -24.92
CA ASP A 99 14.86 8.22 -25.07
C ASP A 99 14.46 9.15 -23.92
N TYR A 100 13.21 9.05 -23.46
CA TYR A 100 12.75 9.79 -22.29
C TYR A 100 13.54 9.39 -21.03
N TRP A 101 13.73 8.10 -20.78
CA TRP A 101 14.47 7.63 -19.61
C TRP A 101 15.96 7.96 -19.68
N GLU A 102 16.58 7.89 -20.85
CA GLU A 102 17.96 8.35 -21.03
C GLU A 102 18.11 9.83 -20.68
N SER A 103 17.13 10.67 -21.08
CA SER A 103 17.13 12.08 -20.67
C SER A 103 17.00 12.26 -19.16
N VAL A 104 16.32 11.35 -18.46
CA VAL A 104 16.18 11.38 -17.00
C VAL A 104 17.48 10.96 -16.33
N TRP A 105 18.13 9.90 -16.81
CA TRP A 105 19.38 9.39 -16.24
C TRP A 105 20.54 10.36 -16.43
N ARG A 106 20.58 11.05 -17.57
CA ARG A 106 21.58 12.08 -17.88
C ARG A 106 21.41 13.40 -17.12
N ARG A 107 20.33 13.60 -16.35
CA ARG A 107 20.08 14.87 -15.64
C ARG A 107 21.18 15.25 -14.65
N ARG A 108 21.91 14.26 -14.16
CA ARG A 108 23.03 14.44 -13.22
C ARG A 108 24.39 14.23 -13.87
N ASP A 109 24.44 14.10 -15.20
CA ASP A 109 25.71 14.06 -15.91
C ASP A 109 26.47 15.36 -15.61
N SER A 110 27.76 15.23 -15.34
CA SER A 110 28.65 16.36 -15.22
C SER A 110 28.92 16.98 -16.60
N PHE A 111 29.51 18.18 -16.60
CA PHE A 111 29.91 18.84 -17.84
C PHE A 111 31.11 18.17 -18.52
N ASP A 112 31.80 17.25 -17.84
CA ASP A 112 32.88 16.45 -18.44
C ASP A 112 32.30 15.17 -19.04
N ALA A 113 32.32 15.07 -20.37
CA ALA A 113 31.82 13.90 -21.09
C ALA A 113 32.58 12.59 -20.79
N LYS A 114 33.76 12.66 -20.17
CA LYS A 114 34.56 11.49 -19.78
C LYS A 114 34.39 11.08 -18.32
N ASP A 115 33.54 11.78 -17.58
CA ASP A 115 33.27 11.45 -16.19
C ASP A 115 32.66 10.03 -16.10
N PRO A 116 33.30 9.11 -15.35
CA PRO A 116 32.79 7.74 -15.20
C PRO A 116 31.44 7.66 -14.46
N GLU A 117 31.01 8.73 -13.79
CA GLU A 117 29.71 8.79 -13.11
C GLU A 117 28.55 9.19 -14.04
N ASN A 118 28.85 9.67 -15.25
CA ASN A 118 27.83 9.97 -16.26
C ASN A 118 27.11 8.70 -16.73
N TYR A 119 25.88 8.87 -17.19
CA TYR A 119 25.10 7.79 -17.77
C TYR A 119 25.81 7.13 -18.96
N ASN A 120 26.03 5.81 -18.86
CA ASN A 120 26.63 5.01 -19.91
C ASN A 120 25.54 4.22 -20.69
N PRO A 121 25.25 4.56 -21.96
CA PRO A 121 24.21 3.88 -22.73
C PRO A 121 24.52 2.40 -23.06
N ALA A 122 25.77 1.96 -22.87
CA ALA A 122 26.16 0.56 -23.06
C ALA A 122 25.82 -0.35 -21.86
N GLN A 123 25.38 0.23 -20.72
CA GLN A 123 25.04 -0.51 -19.52
C GLN A 123 23.56 -0.40 -19.18
N ASP A 124 22.94 -1.53 -18.87
CA ASP A 124 21.56 -1.57 -18.40
C ASP A 124 21.41 -0.88 -17.04
N VAL A 125 20.26 -0.24 -16.87
CA VAL A 125 19.82 0.37 -15.62
C VAL A 125 18.79 -0.54 -14.97
N TRP A 126 19.02 -0.87 -13.70
CA TRP A 126 18.09 -1.61 -12.86
C TRP A 126 17.36 -0.65 -11.92
N ARG A 127 16.07 -0.89 -11.71
CA ARG A 127 15.25 -0.08 -10.79
C ARG A 127 14.87 -0.87 -9.57
N VAL A 128 15.05 -0.26 -8.41
CA VAL A 128 14.47 -0.67 -7.13
C VAL A 128 13.31 0.28 -6.81
N GLU A 129 12.08 -0.24 -6.78
CA GLU A 129 10.87 0.55 -6.59
C GLU A 129 10.09 0.09 -5.36
N LEU A 130 9.81 1.01 -4.44
CA LEU A 130 8.95 0.81 -3.28
C LEU A 130 7.61 1.49 -3.51
N ARG A 131 6.53 0.70 -3.45
CA ARG A 131 5.16 1.14 -3.67
C ARG A 131 4.37 1.07 -2.38
N TYR A 132 3.85 2.21 -1.96
CA TYR A 132 3.03 2.37 -0.77
C TYR A 132 1.60 2.69 -1.17
N HIS A 133 0.69 1.79 -0.81
CA HIS A 133 -0.73 2.06 -0.93
C HIS A 133 -1.13 3.20 0.01
N HIS A 134 -2.10 4.03 -0.41
CA HIS A 134 -2.57 5.19 0.37
C HIS A 134 -2.98 4.86 1.81
N SER A 135 -3.54 3.68 2.08
CA SER A 135 -3.85 3.25 3.45
C SER A 135 -2.60 3.03 4.31
N ILE A 136 -1.46 2.70 3.72
CA ILE A 136 -0.17 2.61 4.42
C ILE A 136 0.34 4.00 4.75
N ILE A 137 0.24 4.93 3.79
CA ILE A 137 0.61 6.33 4.03
C ILE A 137 -0.20 6.90 5.19
N GLN A 138 -1.50 6.61 5.27
CA GLN A 138 -2.31 7.02 6.42
C GLN A 138 -1.80 6.42 7.73
N GLN A 139 -1.39 5.15 7.73
CA GLN A 139 -0.84 4.52 8.94
C GLN A 139 0.50 5.13 9.33
N PHE A 140 1.30 5.60 8.36
CA PHE A 140 2.52 6.36 8.63
C PHE A 140 2.19 7.73 9.21
N ALA A 141 1.26 8.47 8.62
CA ALA A 141 0.84 9.78 9.08
C ALA A 141 0.35 9.73 10.54
N SER A 142 -0.48 8.75 10.87
CA SER A 142 -1.03 8.59 12.23
C SER A 142 -0.06 7.93 13.23
N GLY A 143 1.05 7.35 12.77
CA GLY A 143 1.93 6.54 13.61
C GLY A 143 3.35 7.07 13.79
N SER A 144 3.80 7.91 12.87
CA SER A 144 5.13 8.53 12.91
C SER A 144 5.04 9.80 13.74
N VAL A 145 6.03 10.02 14.59
CA VAL A 145 6.05 11.15 15.53
C VAL A 145 7.28 12.01 15.30
N ASP A 146 7.10 13.32 15.40
CA ASP A 146 8.21 14.25 15.46
C ASP A 146 9.00 14.02 16.76
N VAL A 147 10.33 13.92 16.67
CA VAL A 147 11.19 13.54 17.79
C VAL A 147 11.24 14.63 18.87
N LYS A 148 11.06 15.90 18.50
CA LYS A 148 11.15 17.04 19.41
C LYS A 148 9.85 17.25 20.19
N THR A 149 8.71 17.08 19.52
CA THR A 149 7.37 17.39 20.04
C THR A 149 6.59 16.16 20.48
N GLY A 150 6.93 14.98 19.98
CA GLY A 150 6.20 13.72 20.20
C GLY A 150 4.82 13.67 19.53
N GLN A 151 4.46 14.67 18.72
CA GLN A 151 3.18 14.71 18.03
C GLN A 151 3.23 13.87 16.76
N ALA A 152 2.10 13.25 16.42
CA ALA A 152 1.96 12.56 15.15
C ALA A 152 2.07 13.57 14.00
N ILE A 153 2.70 13.18 12.90
CA ILE A 153 2.85 14.06 11.73
C ILE A 153 1.50 14.43 11.10
N ASP A 154 0.50 13.53 11.21
CA ASP A 154 -0.92 13.71 10.84
C ASP A 154 -1.20 14.44 9.52
N THR A 155 -0.32 14.22 8.54
CA THR A 155 -0.43 14.77 7.18
C THR A 155 -1.67 14.21 6.49
N ASP A 156 -2.23 14.93 5.51
CA ASP A 156 -3.41 14.49 4.72
C ASP A 156 -3.25 14.67 3.19
N SER A 157 -2.06 15.10 2.75
CA SER A 157 -1.77 15.47 1.35
C SER A 157 -0.32 15.19 0.98
N PHE A 158 -0.05 15.04 -0.32
CA PHE A 158 1.32 14.82 -0.81
C PHE A 158 2.27 15.97 -0.45
N ALA A 159 1.79 17.22 -0.52
CA ALA A 159 2.61 18.38 -0.18
C ALA A 159 3.09 18.32 1.27
N ALA A 160 2.18 18.05 2.21
CA ALA A 160 2.51 17.88 3.63
C ALA A 160 3.41 16.66 3.87
N PHE A 161 3.22 15.58 3.11
CA PHE A 161 3.99 14.34 3.28
C PHE A 161 5.37 14.35 2.60
N SER A 162 5.63 15.27 1.68
CA SER A 162 6.81 15.26 0.79
C SER A 162 8.16 15.28 1.53
N ALA A 163 8.25 15.97 2.67
CA ALA A 163 9.46 16.03 3.49
C ALA A 163 9.79 14.70 4.21
N HIS A 164 8.87 13.73 4.19
CA HIS A 164 8.98 12.44 4.87
C HIS A 164 9.33 11.28 3.94
N LEU A 165 9.55 11.54 2.64
CA LEU A 165 9.77 10.47 1.65
C LEU A 165 11.06 9.68 1.87
N ASP A 166 12.12 10.32 2.37
CA ASP A 166 13.35 9.62 2.76
C ASP A 166 13.11 8.65 3.93
N GLY A 167 12.23 9.03 4.86
CA GLY A 167 11.77 8.15 5.95
C GLY A 167 11.04 6.92 5.43
N LEU A 168 10.16 7.09 4.45
CA LEU A 168 9.52 5.96 3.77
C LEU A 168 10.54 5.08 3.03
N TRP A 169 11.52 5.68 2.36
CA TRP A 169 12.56 4.92 1.67
C TRP A 169 13.35 4.04 2.64
N ARG A 170 13.89 4.64 3.71
CA ARG A 170 14.60 3.92 4.79
C ARG A 170 13.73 2.84 5.42
N TYR A 171 12.46 3.15 5.68
CA TYR A 171 11.52 2.19 6.24
C TYR A 171 11.32 0.98 5.33
N GLY A 172 11.07 1.20 4.04
CA GLY A 172 10.79 0.13 3.09
C GLY A 172 11.96 -0.83 2.96
N LEU A 173 13.17 -0.31 2.77
CA LEU A 173 14.38 -1.12 2.69
C LEU A 173 14.76 -1.77 4.04
N SER A 174 14.21 -1.28 5.16
CA SER A 174 14.30 -1.96 6.46
C SER A 174 13.31 -3.12 6.61
N GLN A 175 12.17 -3.09 5.92
CA GLN A 175 11.17 -4.17 5.92
C GLN A 175 11.50 -5.29 4.93
N PHE A 176 11.98 -4.93 3.75
CA PHE A 176 12.50 -5.87 2.75
C PHE A 176 14.00 -5.98 2.91
N LYS A 177 14.48 -7.06 3.51
CA LYS A 177 15.88 -7.17 3.92
C LYS A 177 16.64 -8.06 2.97
N LEU A 178 17.44 -7.47 2.08
CA LEU A 178 18.41 -8.24 1.32
C LEU A 178 19.60 -8.53 2.22
N LEU A 179 19.84 -9.81 2.52
CA LEU A 179 20.91 -10.23 3.42
C LEU A 179 22.12 -10.76 2.64
N ALA A 180 23.34 -10.39 3.06
CA ALA A 180 24.57 -11.07 2.61
C ALA A 180 24.82 -12.36 3.41
N ARG A 181 24.44 -12.36 4.69
CA ARG A 181 24.47 -13.50 5.60
C ARG A 181 23.42 -13.29 6.70
N PRO A 182 23.04 -14.31 7.49
CA PRO A 182 22.05 -14.15 8.55
C PRO A 182 22.38 -12.97 9.47
N GLY A 183 21.45 -12.03 9.60
CA GLY A 183 21.59 -10.83 10.44
C GLY A 183 22.36 -9.65 9.81
N TYR A 184 22.94 -9.80 8.63
CA TYR A 184 23.70 -8.74 7.95
C TYR A 184 23.11 -8.41 6.59
N PHE A 185 22.78 -7.13 6.39
CA PHE A 185 22.33 -6.62 5.09
C PHE A 185 23.44 -6.75 4.04
N ASP A 186 23.03 -6.91 2.79
CA ASP A 186 23.94 -6.73 1.66
C ASP A 186 24.49 -5.29 1.66
N PRO A 187 25.80 -5.09 1.40
CA PRO A 187 26.39 -3.76 1.34
C PRO A 187 25.63 -2.80 0.42
N ILE A 188 25.22 -3.24 -0.78
CA ILE A 188 24.47 -2.36 -1.69
C ILE A 188 23.12 -1.97 -1.09
N TRP A 189 22.49 -2.87 -0.34
CA TRP A 189 21.21 -2.61 0.33
C TRP A 189 21.33 -1.58 1.43
N THR A 190 22.47 -1.58 2.13
CA THR A 190 22.80 -0.58 3.16
C THR A 190 23.02 0.77 2.51
N LEU A 191 23.82 0.85 1.45
CA LEU A 191 24.07 2.09 0.70
C LEU A 191 22.76 2.67 0.14
N MET A 192 21.96 1.84 -0.53
CA MET A 192 20.65 2.27 -1.03
C MET A 192 19.78 2.83 0.09
N ARG A 193 19.72 2.16 1.25
CA ARG A 193 18.89 2.59 2.38
C ARG A 193 19.36 3.90 2.99
N ASP A 194 20.65 4.04 3.25
CA ASP A 194 21.17 5.07 4.14
C ASP A 194 21.67 6.31 3.37
N ASP A 195 22.14 6.15 2.14
CA ASP A 195 22.79 7.22 1.36
C ASP A 195 21.87 7.82 0.30
N ALA A 196 20.94 7.05 -0.27
CA ALA A 196 20.01 7.58 -1.24
C ALA A 196 19.07 8.62 -0.61
N ARG A 197 18.80 9.70 -1.35
CA ARG A 197 17.86 10.75 -0.99
C ARG A 197 16.88 10.96 -2.12
N VAL A 198 15.62 11.20 -1.78
CA VAL A 198 14.58 11.50 -2.75
C VAL A 198 14.80 12.92 -3.27
N ASP A 199 14.90 13.04 -4.59
CA ASP A 199 15.18 14.31 -5.27
C ASP A 199 13.93 15.21 -5.30
N LEU A 200 13.78 16.04 -4.26
CA LEU A 200 12.72 17.03 -4.14
C LEU A 200 13.26 18.36 -3.60
N PRO A 201 12.64 19.49 -3.97
CA PRO A 201 13.01 20.82 -3.48
C PRO A 201 12.43 21.10 -2.09
N VAL A 202 12.55 20.15 -1.15
CA VAL A 202 12.13 20.28 0.24
C VAL A 202 13.17 19.64 1.15
N ASP A 203 13.38 20.22 2.33
CA ASP A 203 14.31 19.67 3.31
C ASP A 203 13.76 18.34 3.86
N SER A 204 14.66 17.38 4.00
CA SER A 204 14.32 16.06 4.53
C SER A 204 14.15 16.10 6.05
N LEU A 205 13.03 15.59 6.55
CA LEU A 205 12.76 15.44 7.98
C LEU A 205 13.16 14.05 8.50
N VAL A 206 14.02 13.34 7.77
CA VAL A 206 14.36 11.94 8.05
C VAL A 206 15.04 11.76 9.42
N ASP A 207 15.84 12.73 9.85
CA ASP A 207 16.56 12.68 11.12
C ASP A 207 15.78 13.35 12.27
N GLU A 208 14.65 14.02 11.98
CA GLU A 208 13.80 14.71 12.96
C GLU A 208 12.50 13.97 13.29
N THR A 209 12.21 12.87 12.59
CA THR A 209 10.95 12.11 12.72
C THR A 209 11.23 10.64 13.01
N GLU A 210 10.55 10.06 14.01
CA GLU A 210 10.50 8.63 14.22
C GLU A 210 9.40 8.01 13.33
N TYR A 211 9.81 7.27 12.30
CA TYR A 211 8.88 6.67 11.34
C TYR A 211 8.32 5.34 11.81
N LYS A 212 7.00 5.27 11.97
CA LYS A 212 6.31 4.05 12.39
C LYS A 212 4.91 3.97 11.81
N ARG A 213 4.46 2.74 11.56
CA ARG A 213 3.07 2.47 11.18
C ARG A 213 2.20 2.34 12.43
N TYR A 214 1.11 3.11 12.47
CA TYR A 214 0.00 2.87 13.38
C TYR A 214 -0.95 1.83 12.79
N TYR A 215 -1.02 0.65 13.40
CA TYR A 215 -2.00 -0.36 13.02
C TYR A 215 -3.28 -0.12 13.81
N LYS A 216 -4.43 -0.12 13.10
CA LYS A 216 -5.73 -0.08 13.77
C LYS A 216 -5.81 -1.23 14.77
N THR A 217 -5.98 -0.90 16.04
CA THR A 217 -6.22 -1.89 17.08
C THR A 217 -7.68 -2.36 16.98
N SER A 218 -7.97 -3.55 17.48
CA SER A 218 -9.34 -4.09 17.57
C SER A 218 -10.30 -3.18 18.36
N ARG A 219 -9.76 -2.25 19.17
CA ARG A 219 -10.53 -1.24 19.91
C ARG A 219 -11.06 -0.12 19.01
N GLY A 220 -10.40 0.17 17.90
CA GLY A 220 -10.83 1.15 16.88
C GLY A 220 -11.69 0.50 15.80
N PHE A 221 -12.71 -0.25 16.23
CA PHE A 221 -13.60 -1.01 15.37
C PHE A 221 -14.21 -0.11 14.28
N SER A 222 -13.97 -0.42 12.99
CA SER A 222 -14.69 0.28 11.93
C SER A 222 -16.08 -0.31 11.83
N GLY A 223 -17.10 0.51 12.11
CA GLY A 223 -18.50 0.15 12.00
C GLY A 223 -18.89 -0.55 10.70
N LYS A 224 -18.10 -0.35 9.63
CA LYS A 224 -18.20 -1.07 8.34
C LYS A 224 -18.25 -2.59 8.50
N ASN A 225 -17.51 -3.18 9.43
CA ASN A 225 -17.56 -4.64 9.64
C ASN A 225 -18.89 -5.08 10.26
N VAL A 226 -19.47 -4.28 11.17
CA VAL A 226 -20.84 -4.52 11.69
C VAL A 226 -21.85 -4.40 10.55
N GLU A 227 -21.76 -3.36 9.71
CA GLU A 227 -22.68 -3.17 8.58
C GLU A 227 -22.60 -4.31 7.55
N LEU A 228 -21.38 -4.75 7.19
CA LEU A 228 -21.17 -5.87 6.28
C LEU A 228 -21.68 -7.19 6.87
N PHE A 229 -21.40 -7.42 8.15
CA PHE A 229 -21.89 -8.60 8.86
C PHE A 229 -23.41 -8.62 8.89
N LEU A 230 -24.06 -7.53 9.31
CA LEU A 230 -25.52 -7.43 9.35
C LEU A 230 -26.12 -7.61 7.95
N GLY A 231 -25.51 -6.98 6.95
CA GLY A 231 -25.89 -7.13 5.54
C GLY A 231 -25.84 -8.59 5.08
N ASN A 232 -24.78 -9.33 5.38
CA ASN A 232 -24.65 -10.74 5.00
C ASN A 232 -25.61 -11.64 5.81
N PHE A 233 -25.72 -11.40 7.11
CA PHE A 233 -26.62 -12.12 8.01
C PHE A 233 -28.08 -12.04 7.53
N VAL A 234 -28.57 -10.83 7.25
CA VAL A 234 -29.92 -10.61 6.74
C VAL A 234 -30.12 -11.28 5.38
N SER A 235 -29.07 -11.42 4.56
CA SER A 235 -29.17 -12.04 3.22
C SER A 235 -29.36 -13.54 3.34
N LEU A 236 -28.64 -14.18 4.27
CA LEU A 236 -28.79 -15.61 4.55
C LEU A 236 -30.17 -15.91 5.13
N LEU A 237 -30.64 -15.10 6.08
CA LEU A 237 -31.95 -15.29 6.70
C LEU A 237 -33.12 -15.06 5.73
N ALA A 238 -32.97 -14.13 4.79
CA ALA A 238 -33.98 -13.92 3.75
C ALA A 238 -34.13 -15.15 2.83
N ARG A 239 -33.03 -15.87 2.53
CA ARG A 239 -33.08 -17.11 1.73
C ARG A 239 -33.83 -18.23 2.45
N GLU A 240 -33.61 -18.35 3.75
CA GLU A 240 -34.27 -19.34 4.61
C GLU A 240 -35.68 -18.90 5.07
N ARG A 241 -36.21 -17.78 4.54
CA ARG A 241 -37.52 -17.20 4.89
C ARG A 241 -37.72 -17.01 6.39
N VAL A 242 -36.65 -16.67 7.11
CA VAL A 242 -36.71 -16.42 8.55
C VAL A 242 -37.33 -15.06 8.81
N GLY A 243 -38.37 -15.03 9.64
CA GLY A 243 -39.04 -13.79 10.04
C GLY A 243 -38.17 -12.87 10.91
N ALA A 244 -38.41 -11.56 10.83
CA ALA A 244 -37.62 -10.53 11.51
C ALA A 244 -37.50 -10.72 13.03
N LYS A 245 -38.55 -11.22 13.70
CA LYS A 245 -38.53 -11.51 15.13
C LYS A 245 -37.48 -12.58 15.48
N LYS A 246 -37.53 -13.72 14.79
CA LYS A 246 -36.57 -14.82 14.96
C LYS A 246 -35.16 -14.39 14.56
N ALA A 247 -35.02 -13.62 13.48
CA ALA A 247 -33.74 -13.06 13.05
C ALA A 247 -33.07 -12.21 14.15
N PHE A 248 -33.85 -11.31 14.77
CA PHE A 248 -33.36 -10.43 15.81
C PHE A 248 -33.04 -11.18 17.11
N GLU A 249 -33.87 -12.15 17.49
CA GLU A 249 -33.59 -13.03 18.65
C GLU A 249 -32.30 -13.81 18.47
N THR A 250 -32.09 -14.43 17.29
CA THR A 250 -30.83 -15.11 16.98
C THR A 250 -29.63 -14.16 17.01
N LEU A 251 -29.77 -12.95 16.46
CA LEU A 251 -28.68 -11.96 16.44
C LEU A 251 -28.21 -11.59 17.85
N LYS A 252 -29.14 -11.48 18.81
CA LYS A 252 -28.83 -11.18 20.22
C LYS A 252 -28.12 -12.31 20.97
N GLN A 253 -28.18 -13.53 20.45
CA GLN A 253 -27.52 -14.69 21.08
C GLN A 253 -26.04 -14.82 20.68
N TRP A 254 -25.57 -14.05 19.69
CA TRP A 254 -24.18 -14.12 19.25
C TRP A 254 -23.27 -13.35 20.20
N ASP A 255 -22.07 -13.88 20.46
CA ASP A 255 -21.08 -13.24 21.34
C ASP A 255 -20.67 -11.83 20.87
N CYS A 256 -20.82 -11.55 19.57
CA CYS A 256 -20.54 -10.23 18.98
C CYS A 256 -21.71 -9.23 19.11
N TRP A 257 -22.85 -9.60 19.69
CA TRP A 257 -24.02 -8.73 19.87
C TRP A 257 -23.69 -7.39 20.56
N PRO A 258 -22.90 -7.33 21.65
CA PRO A 258 -22.57 -6.05 22.29
C PRO A 258 -21.92 -5.05 21.32
N VAL A 259 -21.04 -5.53 20.43
CA VAL A 259 -20.37 -4.69 19.43
C VAL A 259 -21.37 -4.12 18.41
N ILE A 260 -22.33 -4.94 17.98
CA ILE A 260 -23.38 -4.52 17.04
C ILE A 260 -24.30 -3.48 17.70
N ARG A 261 -24.76 -3.76 18.91
CA ARG A 261 -25.62 -2.86 19.68
C ARG A 261 -24.93 -1.52 19.92
N ASP A 262 -23.68 -1.52 20.37
CA ASP A 262 -22.95 -0.30 20.70
C ASP A 262 -22.65 0.53 19.44
N HIS A 263 -22.38 -0.11 18.29
CA HIS A 263 -22.23 0.57 17.00
C HIS A 263 -23.50 1.32 16.56
N TYR A 264 -24.68 0.70 16.68
CA TYR A 264 -25.94 1.37 16.32
C TYR A 264 -26.38 2.39 17.39
N ALA A 265 -26.09 2.15 18.66
CA ALA A 265 -26.31 3.12 19.73
C ALA A 265 -25.47 4.40 19.51
N ALA A 266 -24.23 4.26 19.03
CA ALA A 266 -23.39 5.41 18.65
C ALA A 266 -23.92 6.22 17.44
N LYS A 267 -24.93 5.69 16.73
CA LYS A 267 -25.68 6.38 15.67
C LYS A 267 -27.06 6.84 16.14
N ASP A 268 -27.27 6.94 17.45
CA ASP A 268 -28.55 7.28 18.08
C ASP A 268 -29.70 6.32 17.70
N MET A 269 -29.39 5.08 17.32
CA MET A 269 -30.39 4.06 17.02
C MET A 269 -30.61 3.15 18.23
N SER A 270 -31.85 3.09 18.71
CA SER A 270 -32.23 2.16 19.77
C SER A 270 -32.28 0.71 19.25
N GLU A 271 -32.31 -0.28 20.15
CA GLU A 271 -32.54 -1.68 19.77
C GLU A 271 -33.84 -1.87 18.99
N ARG A 272 -34.87 -1.07 19.31
CA ARG A 272 -36.16 -1.09 18.59
C ARG A 272 -36.00 -0.57 17.16
N ASP A 273 -35.15 0.42 16.95
CA ASP A 273 -34.88 0.98 15.62
C ASP A 273 -34.00 0.03 14.81
N LEU A 274 -33.04 -0.65 15.45
CA LEU A 274 -32.28 -1.73 14.83
C LEU A 274 -33.18 -2.91 14.41
N TYR A 275 -34.14 -3.30 15.25
CA TYR A 275 -35.14 -4.30 14.89
C TYR A 275 -35.96 -3.88 13.66
N LYS A 276 -36.45 -2.63 13.62
CA LYS A 276 -37.18 -2.10 12.45
C LYS A 276 -36.29 -2.10 11.21
N HIS A 277 -35.05 -1.68 11.34
CA HIS A 277 -34.07 -1.67 10.24
C HIS A 277 -33.85 -3.08 9.66
N ILE A 278 -33.66 -4.09 10.51
CA ILE A 278 -33.53 -5.49 10.09
C ILE A 278 -34.81 -5.99 9.42
N LYS A 279 -35.98 -5.63 9.96
CA LYS A 279 -37.27 -5.97 9.38
C LYS A 279 -37.42 -5.40 7.97
N ASP A 280 -37.07 -4.13 7.77
CA ASP A 280 -37.18 -3.46 6.49
C ASP A 280 -36.21 -4.07 5.45
N LEU A 281 -34.97 -4.36 5.86
CA LEU A 281 -33.99 -5.05 5.01
C LEU A 281 -34.43 -6.47 4.62
N LEU A 282 -35.01 -7.21 5.56
CA LEU A 282 -35.58 -8.53 5.26
C LEU A 282 -36.74 -8.38 4.28
N GLN A 283 -37.68 -7.47 4.52
CA GLN A 283 -38.84 -7.27 3.66
C GLN A 283 -38.42 -6.87 2.25
N GLU A 284 -37.47 -5.95 2.10
CA GLU A 284 -36.92 -5.55 0.80
C GLU A 284 -36.34 -6.76 0.06
N ARG A 285 -35.57 -7.61 0.75
CA ARG A 285 -34.96 -8.79 0.12
C ARG A 285 -35.97 -9.88 -0.22
N HIS A 286 -36.98 -10.11 0.62
CA HIS A 286 -38.08 -11.01 0.28
C HIS A 286 -38.85 -10.52 -0.94
N VAL A 287 -39.07 -9.21 -1.08
CA VAL A 287 -39.75 -8.63 -2.25
C VAL A 287 -38.87 -8.71 -3.51
N ARG A 288 -37.57 -8.38 -3.40
CA ARG A 288 -36.62 -8.45 -4.53
C ARG A 288 -36.36 -9.89 -5.00
N TRP A 289 -36.28 -10.84 -4.08
CA TRP A 289 -36.02 -12.26 -4.38
C TRP A 289 -37.32 -13.04 -4.66
N GLY A 290 -38.46 -12.50 -4.21
CA GLY A 290 -39.80 -12.99 -4.50
C GLY A 290 -40.40 -12.48 -5.82
N ARG A 291 -39.72 -11.58 -6.54
CA ARG A 291 -40.04 -11.23 -7.94
C ARG A 291 -39.20 -12.05 -8.91
N ALA A 292 -39.48 -13.35 -8.89
CA ALA A 292 -39.48 -14.20 -10.07
C ALA A 292 -40.81 -14.97 -10.03
N ILE A 293 -41.89 -14.25 -10.32
CA ILE A 293 -43.16 -14.79 -10.82
C ILE A 293 -43.53 -13.91 -12.00
#